data_AF-A0A2A2JA16-F1
#
_entry.id   AF-A0A2A2JA16-F1
#
_cell.length_a   1.000
_cell.length_b   1.000
_cell.length_c   1.000
_cell.angle_alpha   90.00
_cell.angle_beta   90.00
_cell.angle_gamma   90.00
#
_symmetry.space_group_name_H-M   'P 1'
#
loop_
_entity.id
_entity.type
_entity.pdbx_description
1 polymer ?
#
loop_
_entity_poly.entity_id
_entity_poly.type
_entity_poly.pdbx_seq_one_letter_code
_entity_poly.pdbx_strand_id
1 'polypeptide(L)'
;MYDYDGSVIFCTNLNSASHLARLTSLQQSNAAFARYGFDFCYLGIVRRDPMTLNNVFVYDDGTNTPITWANWGEFEPNSNSPPEDCVEVVGQ
;
A
#
# COMPACT_ATOMS: atom_id res chain seq x y z
N MET A 1 -4.38 -15.28 5.62
CA MET A 1 -3.78 -14.12 4.95
C MET A 1 -4.87 -13.57 4.05
N TYR A 2 -5.33 -12.34 4.30
CA TYR A 2 -6.31 -11.69 3.45
C TYR A 2 -5.59 -11.14 2.21
N ASP A 3 -6.29 -11.08 1.08
CA ASP A 3 -5.87 -10.23 -0.04
C ASP A 3 -6.06 -8.74 0.34
N TYR A 4 -5.74 -7.86 -0.61
CA TYR A 4 -5.87 -6.42 -0.39
C TYR A 4 -7.30 -6.02 -0.02
N ASP A 5 -8.28 -6.45 -0.80
CA ASP A 5 -9.70 -6.13 -0.57
C ASP A 5 -10.20 -6.66 0.78
N GLY A 6 -9.82 -7.89 1.14
CA GLY A 6 -10.12 -8.47 2.46
C GLY A 6 -9.52 -7.67 3.61
N SER A 7 -8.33 -7.08 3.42
CA SER A 7 -7.67 -6.22 4.41
C SER A 7 -8.40 -4.87 4.57
N VAL A 8 -8.84 -4.26 3.46
CA VAL A 8 -9.67 -3.05 3.48
C VAL A 8 -11.01 -3.31 4.18
N ILE A 9 -11.69 -4.41 3.84
CA ILE A 9 -12.95 -4.82 4.48
C ILE A 9 -12.76 -5.05 5.98
N PHE A 10 -11.66 -5.68 6.38
CA PHE A 10 -11.36 -5.90 7.79
C PHE A 10 -11.24 -4.57 8.55
N CYS A 11 -10.44 -3.62 8.06
CA CYS A 11 -10.27 -2.31 8.69
C CYS A 11 -11.58 -1.52 8.77
N THR A 12 -12.33 -1.48 7.68
CA THR A 12 -13.61 -0.76 7.62
C THR A 12 -14.70 -1.39 8.50
N ASN A 13 -14.65 -2.71 8.75
CA ASN A 13 -15.54 -3.38 9.71
C ASN A 13 -15.20 -3.07 11.18
N LEU A 14 -13.94 -2.74 11.50
CA LEU A 14 -13.58 -2.27 12.84
C LEU A 14 -14.12 -0.86 13.10
N ASN A 15 -14.04 0.00 12.09
CA ASN A 15 -14.62 1.34 12.07
C ASN A 15 -14.78 1.79 10.62
N SER A 16 -15.96 2.28 10.23
CA SER A 16 -16.26 2.65 8.84
C SER A 16 -15.41 3.81 8.30
N ALA A 17 -14.75 4.58 9.17
CA ALA A 17 -13.81 5.64 8.80
C ALA A 17 -12.34 5.18 8.78
N SER A 18 -12.06 3.91 9.09
CA SER A 18 -10.72 3.34 9.03
C SER A 18 -10.35 2.89 7.61
N HIS A 19 -9.09 3.12 7.26
CA HIS A 19 -8.46 2.66 6.03
C HIS A 19 -7.16 1.93 6.38
N LEU A 20 -6.55 1.27 5.39
CA LEU A 20 -5.19 0.76 5.55
C LEU A 20 -4.21 1.91 5.77
N ALA A 21 -3.04 1.60 6.32
CA ALA A 21 -2.10 2.62 6.77
C ALA A 21 -1.59 3.48 5.61
N ARG A 22 -1.75 4.81 5.75
CA ARG A 22 -1.17 5.82 4.87
C ARG A 22 0.16 6.30 5.44
N LEU A 23 1.26 5.93 4.79
CA LEU A 23 2.60 6.40 5.14
C LEU A 23 2.96 7.63 4.30
N THR A 24 3.42 8.68 4.95
CA THR A 24 3.75 9.98 4.35
C THR A 24 5.16 10.46 4.72
N SER A 25 5.97 9.60 5.35
CA SER A 25 7.34 9.95 5.78
C SER A 25 8.19 8.71 6.03
N LEU A 26 9.51 8.88 5.95
CA LEU A 26 10.48 7.82 6.28
C LEU A 26 10.32 7.33 7.73
N GLN A 27 10.01 8.22 8.67
CA GLN A 27 9.87 7.84 10.08
C GLN A 27 8.68 6.88 10.30
N GLN A 28 7.54 7.13 9.64
CA GLN A 28 6.39 6.22 9.70
C GLN A 28 6.71 4.87 9.07
N SER A 29 7.49 4.87 7.98
CA SER A 29 7.87 3.65 7.27
C SER A 29 8.87 2.82 8.04
N ASN A 30 9.82 3.45 8.71
CA ASN A 30 10.70 2.77 9.67
C ASN A 30 9.89 2.18 10.83
N ALA A 31 8.87 2.88 11.34
CA ALA A 31 8.01 2.35 12.40
C ALA A 31 7.17 1.16 11.93
N ALA A 32 6.60 1.24 10.73
CA ALA A 32 5.85 0.14 10.11
C ALA A 32 6.76 -1.07 9.85
N PHE A 33 7.94 -0.85 9.26
CA PHE A 33 8.93 -1.89 8.98
C PHE A 33 9.46 -2.54 10.27
N ALA A 34 9.80 -1.77 11.30
CA ALA A 34 10.28 -2.33 12.56
C ALA A 34 9.25 -3.24 13.25
N ARG A 35 7.95 -3.01 12.99
CA ARG A 35 6.86 -3.75 13.60
C ARG A 35 6.37 -4.91 12.73
N TYR A 36 6.32 -4.71 11.42
CA TYR A 36 5.62 -5.57 10.46
C TYR A 36 6.48 -5.96 9.24
N GLY A 37 7.73 -5.51 9.14
CA GLY A 37 8.59 -5.76 7.99
C GLY A 37 9.04 -7.21 7.83
N PHE A 38 8.66 -8.11 8.74
CA PHE A 38 8.86 -9.57 8.57
C PHE A 38 7.57 -10.27 8.13
N ASP A 39 6.47 -9.54 8.03
CA ASP A 39 5.16 -10.00 7.60
C ASP A 39 4.75 -9.29 6.30
N PHE A 40 3.94 -9.94 5.47
CA PHE A 40 3.30 -9.28 4.34
C PHE A 40 2.15 -8.39 4.84
N CYS A 41 2.34 -7.07 4.79
CA CYS A 41 1.34 -6.10 5.25
C CYS A 41 1.00 -5.08 4.16
N TYR A 42 -0.25 -5.04 3.74
CA TYR A 42 -0.75 -4.03 2.80
C TYR A 42 -0.81 -2.63 3.41
N LEU A 43 -0.45 -1.63 2.61
CA LEU A 43 -0.64 -0.21 2.87
C LEU A 43 -1.88 0.32 2.15
N GLY A 44 -2.40 1.45 2.60
CA GLY A 44 -3.51 2.15 1.94
C GLY A 44 -3.08 2.89 0.67
N ILE A 45 -2.37 2.19 -0.22
CA ILE A 45 -1.82 2.72 -1.47
C ILE A 45 -2.09 1.72 -2.58
N VAL A 46 -2.70 2.20 -3.66
CA VAL A 46 -3.05 1.42 -4.85
C VAL A 46 -2.63 2.13 -6.13
N ARG A 47 -2.43 1.38 -7.21
CA ARG A 47 -2.30 1.96 -8.55
C ARG A 47 -3.61 2.65 -8.91
N ARG A 48 -3.50 3.87 -9.44
CA ARG A 48 -4.66 4.65 -9.89
C ARG A 48 -5.40 3.93 -11.02
N ASP A 49 -4.65 3.42 -11.98
CA ASP A 49 -5.17 2.77 -13.18
C ASP A 49 -4.60 1.35 -13.30
N PRO A 50 -5.15 0.35 -12.58
CA PRO A 50 -4.62 -1.03 -12.46
C PRO A 50 -4.49 -1.77 -13.79
N MET A 51 -5.25 -1.36 -14.80
CA MET A 51 -5.19 -1.95 -16.15
C MET A 51 -4.08 -1.34 -17.02
N THR A 52 -3.25 -0.47 -16.45
CA THR A 52 -2.17 0.22 -17.17
C THR A 52 -0.84 0.00 -16.45
N LEU A 53 0.25 -0.01 -17.23
CA LEU A 53 1.62 -0.03 -16.66
C LEU A 53 2.07 1.38 -16.21
N ASN A 54 1.13 2.30 -15.93
CA ASN A 54 1.48 3.61 -15.40
C ASN A 54 1.86 3.45 -13.92
N ASN A 55 3.06 3.86 -13.51
CA ASN A 55 3.48 3.78 -12.10
C ASN A 55 2.90 4.96 -11.30
N VAL A 56 1.59 5.20 -11.41
CA VAL A 56 0.88 6.27 -10.72
C VAL A 56 0.08 5.67 -9.57
N PHE A 57 0.49 5.98 -8.35
CA PHE A 57 -0.12 5.46 -7.13
C PHE A 57 -0.88 6.54 -6.37
N VAL A 58 -1.99 6.15 -5.76
CA VAL A 58 -2.89 6.99 -4.97
C VAL A 58 -3.19 6.35 -3.62
N TYR A 59 -3.65 7.15 -2.66
CA TYR A 59 -4.20 6.61 -1.41
C TYR A 59 -5.57 5.97 -1.63
N ASP A 60 -5.86 4.90 -0.89
CA ASP A 60 -7.10 4.10 -0.97
C ASP A 60 -8.28 4.71 -0.20
N ASP A 61 -8.11 5.92 0.33
CA ASP A 61 -9.09 6.66 1.11
C ASP A 61 -10.27 7.22 0.27
N GLY A 62 -10.38 6.81 -1.00
CA GLY A 62 -11.41 7.25 -1.93
C GLY A 62 -11.19 8.65 -2.51
N THR A 63 -10.13 9.37 -2.10
CA THR A 63 -9.86 10.74 -2.59
C THR A 63 -9.14 10.77 -3.94
N ASN A 64 -8.56 9.64 -4.39
CA ASN A 64 -7.64 9.58 -5.53
C ASN A 64 -6.43 10.52 -5.43
N THR A 65 -6.07 10.91 -4.20
CA THR A 65 -4.91 11.78 -3.95
C THR A 65 -3.62 11.03 -4.31
N PRO A 66 -2.76 11.56 -5.20
CA PRO A 66 -1.45 10.96 -5.48
C PRO A 66 -0.61 10.82 -4.22
N ILE A 67 0.16 9.74 -4.11
CA ILE A 67 1.11 9.62 -3.02
C ILE A 67 2.15 10.74 -3.09
N THR A 68 2.48 11.32 -1.94
CA THR A 68 3.50 12.37 -1.84
C THR A 68 4.84 11.84 -1.34
N TRP A 69 4.89 10.55 -0.99
CA TRP A 69 6.05 9.88 -0.42
C TRP A 69 5.96 8.38 -0.74
N ALA A 70 7.11 7.74 -0.99
CA ALA A 70 7.24 6.29 -1.15
C ALA A 70 8.61 5.83 -0.65
N ASN A 71 8.71 4.55 -0.26
CA ASN A 71 9.96 3.85 0.07
C ASN A 71 9.97 2.51 -0.63
N TRP A 72 10.05 2.57 -1.95
CA TRP A 72 10.13 1.39 -2.79
C TRP A 72 11.41 0.61 -2.50
N GLY A 73 11.30 -0.72 -2.55
CA GLY A 73 12.47 -1.58 -2.57
C GLY A 73 13.31 -1.35 -3.83
N GLU A 74 14.51 -1.94 -3.85
CA GLU A 74 15.32 -1.92 -5.06
C GLU A 74 14.51 -2.53 -6.22
N PHE A 75 14.49 -1.83 -7.36
CA PHE A 75 13.72 -2.17 -8.56
C PHE A 75 12.19 -2.02 -8.46
N GLU A 76 11.63 -1.56 -7.35
CA GLU A 76 10.19 -1.29 -7.25
C GLU A 76 9.81 0.18 -7.54
N PRO A 77 8.57 0.44 -8.01
CA PRO A 77 7.57 -0.53 -8.47
C PRO A 77 7.87 -0.98 -9.91
N ASN A 78 8.02 -2.28 -10.14
CA ASN A 78 8.35 -2.83 -11.47
C ASN A 78 7.13 -3.21 -12.33
N SER A 79 5.93 -3.29 -11.73
CA SER A 79 4.72 -3.75 -12.42
C SER A 79 4.93 -5.10 -13.12
N ASN A 80 5.42 -6.10 -12.37
CA ASN A 80 5.56 -7.47 -12.86
C ASN A 80 4.23 -8.04 -13.41
N SER A 81 4.29 -9.23 -14.04
CA SER A 81 3.10 -9.95 -14.51
C SER A 81 2.75 -11.07 -13.53
N PRO A 82 1.56 -11.07 -12.91
CA PRO A 82 0.44 -10.14 -13.10
C PRO A 82 0.69 -8.74 -12.48
N PRO A 83 0.01 -7.68 -12.97
CA PRO A 83 0.19 -6.31 -12.48
C PRO A 83 0.11 -6.21 -10.96
N GLU A 84 1.12 -5.60 -10.35
CA GLU A 84 1.17 -5.30 -8.93
C GLU A 84 0.51 -3.95 -8.67
N ASP A 85 -0.74 -3.97 -8.25
CA ASP A 85 -1.56 -2.77 -8.10
C ASP A 85 -1.75 -2.34 -6.65
N CYS A 86 -1.25 -3.13 -5.70
CA CYS A 86 -1.37 -2.89 -4.26
C CYS A 86 0.03 -2.80 -3.66
N VAL A 87 0.21 -1.96 -2.65
CA VAL A 87 1.52 -1.72 -2.03
C VAL A 87 1.60 -2.42 -0.69
N GLU A 88 2.76 -3.00 -0.42
CA GLU A 88 3.06 -3.70 0.82
C GLU A 88 4.31 -3.15 1.51
N VAL A 89 4.37 -3.35 2.83
CA VAL A 89 5.61 -3.34 3.57
C VAL A 89 6.18 -4.75 3.47
N VAL A 90 7.36 -4.87 2.88
CA VAL A 90 8.08 -6.14 2.74
C VAL A 90 9.48 -6.02 3.32
N GLY A 91 9.92 -7.07 4.00
CA GLY A 91 11.29 -7.22 4.49
C GLY A 91 12.26 -7.32 3.32
N GLN A 92 13.35 -6.55 3.37
CA GLN A 92 14.49 -6.76 2.48
C GLN A 92 15.45 -7.78 3.08
#